data_AF-A0A183U029-F1
#
_entry.id   AF-A0A183U029-F1
#
_cell.length_a   1.000
_cell.length_b   1.000
_cell.length_c   1.000
_cell.angle_alpha   90.00
_cell.angle_beta   90.00
_cell.angle_gamma   90.00
#
_symmetry.space_group_name_H-M   'P 1'
#
loop_
_entity.id
_entity.type
_entity.pdbx_description
1 polymer ?
#
loop_
_entity_poly.entity_id
_entity_poly.type
_entity_poly.pdbx_seq_one_letter_code
_entity_poly.pdbx_strand_id
1 'polypeptide(L)'
;MQIMRVKFQVYAGRNEFSFEQAVNNCALYDANPASVHSALEMQYWLGGRQQTPEDAWYWLDGTPFDYFKWAGGEPNGIYGPLPLCVLSNYFCCGGYWYDNSCAVVVYGTCSYICKKAPPQLRRRLIFKKG
;
A
#
# COMPACT_ATOMS: atom_id res chain seq x y z
N MET A 1 -12.94 22.44 -8.50
CA MET A 1 -12.23 22.34 -7.21
C MET A 1 -11.53 20.99 -7.15
N GLN A 2 -10.20 20.95 -7.30
CA GLN A 2 -9.45 19.70 -7.36
C GLN A 2 -8.99 19.33 -5.95
N ILE A 3 -9.46 18.19 -5.45
CA ILE A 3 -9.02 17.66 -4.16
C ILE A 3 -7.56 17.26 -4.31
N MET A 4 -6.64 18.02 -3.74
CA MET A 4 -5.23 17.63 -3.65
C MET A 4 -5.11 16.42 -2.73
N ARG A 5 -4.89 15.25 -3.31
CA ARG A 5 -4.61 14.02 -2.55
C ARG A 5 -3.14 14.03 -2.15
N VAL A 6 -2.87 14.15 -0.85
CA VAL A 6 -1.52 14.01 -0.31
C VAL A 6 -1.13 12.54 -0.37
N LYS A 7 -0.03 12.22 -1.07
CA LYS A 7 0.53 10.86 -1.11
C LYS A 7 1.42 10.63 0.11
N PHE A 8 1.26 9.49 0.76
CA PHE A 8 2.08 9.03 1.87
C PHE A 8 2.80 7.74 1.46
N GLN A 9 4.01 7.51 1.99
CA GLN A 9 4.65 6.20 1.87
C GLN A 9 4.22 5.32 3.04
N VAL A 10 3.97 4.04 2.74
CA VAL A 10 3.38 3.08 3.66
C VAL A 10 4.26 1.84 3.74
N TYR A 11 4.54 1.36 4.96
CA TYR A 11 5.29 0.13 5.23
C TYR A 11 4.44 -0.76 6.15
N ALA A 12 4.54 -2.08 6.07
CA ALA A 12 3.72 -2.97 6.90
C ALA A 12 4.55 -4.14 7.43
N GLY A 13 4.36 -4.47 8.71
CA GLY A 13 4.90 -5.69 9.31
C GLY A 13 3.89 -6.83 9.26
N ARG A 14 4.39 -8.07 9.26
CA ARG A 14 3.65 -9.29 9.59
C ARG A 14 4.32 -9.91 10.80
N ASN A 15 3.52 -10.52 11.68
CA ASN A 15 3.84 -11.20 12.95
C ASN A 15 3.21 -10.50 14.16
N GLU A 16 3.17 -11.22 15.29
CA GLU A 16 2.80 -10.70 16.60
C GLU A 16 3.95 -9.85 17.14
N PHE A 17 3.66 -8.57 17.40
CA PHE A 17 4.60 -7.62 17.96
C PHE A 17 3.91 -6.80 19.04
N SER A 18 4.66 -6.37 20.06
CA SER A 18 4.19 -5.35 21.00
C SER A 18 4.06 -3.99 20.30
N PHE A 19 3.33 -3.07 20.94
CA PHE A 19 3.24 -1.69 20.47
C PHE A 19 4.61 -1.01 20.37
N GLU A 20 5.49 -1.15 21.38
CA GLU A 20 6.83 -0.56 21.29
C GLU A 20 7.65 -1.16 20.14
N GLN A 21 7.51 -2.46 19.87
CA GLN A 21 8.18 -3.09 18.74
C GLN A 21 7.66 -2.52 17.41
N ALA A 22 6.36 -2.29 17.26
CA ALA A 22 5.80 -1.64 16.06
C ALA A 22 6.33 -0.21 15.88
N VAL A 23 6.40 0.59 16.96
CA VAL A 23 6.98 1.94 16.94
C VAL A 23 8.44 1.91 16.49
N ASN A 24 9.25 1.04 17.11
CA ASN A 24 10.67 0.91 16.80
C ASN A 24 10.89 0.47 15.35
N ASN A 25 10.08 -0.48 14.87
CA ASN A 25 10.15 -0.94 13.48
C ASN A 25 9.74 0.15 12.48
N CYS A 26 8.75 0.99 12.80
CA CYS A 26 8.39 2.12 11.94
C CYS A 26 9.46 3.21 11.89
N ALA A 27 10.15 3.44 13.02
CA ALA A 27 11.24 4.41 13.09
C ALA A 27 12.41 4.06 12.13
N LEU A 28 12.65 2.78 11.84
CA LEU A 28 13.64 2.33 10.84
C LEU A 28 13.38 2.90 9.44
N TYR A 29 12.13 3.22 9.12
CA TYR A 29 11.72 3.83 7.85
C TYR A 29 11.55 5.36 7.94
N ASP A 30 11.92 5.96 9.09
CA ASP A 30 11.67 7.37 9.42
C ASP A 30 10.16 7.69 9.29
N ALA A 31 9.37 6.80 9.89
CA ALA A 31 7.91 6.79 9.87
C ALA A 31 7.38 6.51 11.29
N ASN A 32 6.08 6.73 11.49
CA ASN A 32 5.36 6.37 12.71
C ASN A 32 4.33 5.28 12.41
N PRO A 33 3.80 4.57 13.42
CA PRO A 33 2.58 3.80 13.25
C PRO A 33 1.50 4.64 12.58
N ALA A 34 0.79 4.06 11.63
CA ALA A 34 -0.17 4.74 10.79
C ALA A 34 -1.40 5.13 11.62
N SER A 35 -1.80 6.40 11.50
CA SER A 35 -3.14 6.82 11.86
C SER A 35 -4.11 6.42 10.76
N VAL A 36 -5.21 5.79 11.14
CA VAL A 36 -6.32 5.41 10.25
C VAL A 36 -7.45 6.41 10.45
N HIS A 37 -7.91 7.03 9.37
CA HIS A 37 -9.00 8.02 9.40
C HIS A 37 -10.28 7.51 8.71
N SER A 38 -10.25 6.31 8.14
CA SER A 38 -11.39 5.62 7.52
C SER A 38 -11.12 4.12 7.35
N ALA A 39 -12.18 3.31 7.25
CA ALA A 39 -12.11 1.85 7.07
C ALA A 39 -11.42 1.39 5.75
N LEU A 40 -11.17 2.31 4.82
CA LEU A 40 -10.55 2.03 3.52
C LEU A 40 -9.01 1.92 3.57
N GLU A 41 -8.35 2.34 4.66
CA GLU A 41 -6.90 2.62 4.65
C GLU A 41 -5.97 1.41 4.86
N MET A 42 -6.49 0.20 5.01
CA MET A 42 -5.69 -1.01 5.29
C MET A 42 -5.44 -1.92 4.06
N GLN A 43 -5.93 -1.52 2.89
CA GLN A 43 -5.69 -2.16 1.60
C GLN A 43 -5.45 -1.05 0.58
N TYR A 44 -4.51 -1.25 -0.34
CA TYR A 44 -4.18 -0.21 -1.31
C TYR A 44 -3.70 -0.78 -2.62
N TRP A 45 -4.18 -0.13 -3.69
CA TRP A 45 -3.73 -0.33 -5.05
C TRP A 45 -2.27 0.10 -5.20
N LEU A 46 -1.48 -0.75 -5.83
CA LEU A 46 -0.16 -0.39 -6.35
C LEU A 46 -0.30 0.06 -7.81
N GLY A 47 0.74 0.69 -8.35
CA GLY A 47 0.75 1.19 -9.71
C GLY A 47 0.89 0.10 -10.79
N GLY A 48 0.66 -1.17 -10.44
CA GLY A 48 0.87 -2.30 -11.35
C GLY A 48 -0.44 -2.62 -12.07
N ARG A 49 -0.35 -2.84 -13.38
CA ARG A 49 -1.51 -3.11 -14.22
C ARG A 49 -1.19 -4.19 -15.25
N GLN A 50 -2.21 -4.95 -15.63
CA GLN A 50 -2.20 -5.87 -16.75
C GLN A 50 -3.33 -5.49 -17.71
N GLN A 51 -3.04 -5.38 -19.00
CA GLN A 51 -4.01 -4.96 -20.02
C GLN A 51 -4.53 -6.13 -20.88
N THR A 52 -3.70 -7.12 -21.16
CA THR A 52 -4.07 -8.34 -21.89
C THR A 52 -3.55 -9.58 -21.15
N PRO A 53 -4.11 -10.77 -21.37
CA PRO A 53 -3.59 -12.01 -20.79
C PRO A 53 -2.19 -12.34 -21.31
N GLU A 54 -1.87 -11.89 -22.54
CA GLU A 54 -0.58 -12.12 -23.19
C GLU A 54 0.49 -11.08 -22.79
N ASP A 55 0.09 -9.90 -22.29
CA ASP A 55 1.00 -8.87 -21.79
C ASP A 55 1.41 -9.16 -20.33
N ALA A 56 2.72 -9.08 -20.09
CA ALA A 56 3.27 -9.07 -18.74
C ALA A 56 2.81 -7.82 -17.97
N TRP A 57 2.83 -7.93 -16.64
CA TRP A 57 2.54 -6.81 -15.75
C TRP A 57 3.50 -5.64 -15.99
N TYR A 58 2.99 -4.41 -15.84
CA TYR A 58 3.80 -3.19 -15.97
C TYR A 58 3.48 -2.18 -14.88
N TRP A 59 4.47 -1.37 -14.51
CA TRP A 59 4.28 -0.24 -13.61
C TRP A 59 3.85 1.00 -14.39
N LEU A 60 2.85 1.72 -13.87
CA LEU A 60 2.34 2.96 -14.47
C LEU A 60 3.36 4.12 -14.47
N ASP A 61 4.45 4.00 -13.73
CA ASP A 61 5.55 4.98 -13.73
C ASP A 61 6.62 4.70 -14.80
N GLY A 62 6.47 3.61 -15.58
CA GLY A 62 7.38 3.22 -16.65
C GLY A 62 8.66 2.53 -16.19
N THR A 63 8.81 2.26 -14.88
CA THR A 63 9.93 1.45 -14.37
C THR A 63 9.77 -0.04 -14.73
N PRO A 64 10.86 -0.81 -14.82
CA PRO A 64 10.78 -2.24 -15.13
C PRO A 64 9.95 -3.01 -14.08
N PHE A 65 9.15 -3.98 -14.54
CA PHE A 65 8.44 -4.89 -13.66
C PHE A 65 9.34 -6.10 -13.30
N ASP A 66 10.38 -5.86 -12.51
CA ASP A 66 11.44 -6.84 -12.19
C ASP A 66 11.45 -7.33 -10.73
N TYR A 67 10.76 -6.63 -9.83
CA TYR A 67 10.46 -7.09 -8.48
C TYR A 67 8.98 -7.46 -8.35
N PHE A 68 8.71 -8.62 -7.77
CA PHE A 68 7.35 -9.07 -7.49
C PHE A 68 7.20 -9.73 -6.13
N LYS A 69 6.06 -9.47 -5.49
CA LYS A 69 5.71 -10.05 -4.18
C LYS A 69 4.29 -10.62 -4.20
N TRP A 70 3.98 -11.41 -5.22
CA TRP A 70 2.71 -12.13 -5.34
C TRP A 70 2.43 -13.00 -4.11
N ALA A 71 1.16 -13.08 -3.72
CA ALA A 71 0.73 -14.10 -2.78
C ALA A 71 0.83 -15.49 -3.42
N GLY A 72 0.79 -16.55 -2.61
CA GLY A 72 0.81 -17.91 -3.13
C GLY A 72 -0.38 -18.16 -4.05
N GLY A 73 -0.11 -18.55 -5.30
CA GLY A 73 -1.13 -18.77 -6.32
C GLY A 73 -1.59 -17.52 -7.07
N GLU A 74 -0.99 -16.35 -6.80
CA GLU A 74 -1.20 -15.11 -7.56
C GLU A 74 -0.03 -14.87 -8.55
N PRO A 75 -0.26 -14.11 -9.63
CA PRO A 75 -1.56 -13.64 -10.12
C PRO A 75 -2.36 -14.79 -10.76
N ASN A 76 -3.68 -14.84 -10.54
CA ASN A 76 -4.57 -15.89 -11.06
C ASN A 76 -5.64 -15.40 -12.05
N GLY A 77 -5.88 -14.09 -12.14
CA GLY A 77 -6.81 -13.52 -13.13
C GLY A 77 -8.30 -13.79 -12.86
N ILE A 78 -8.67 -14.27 -11.67
CA ILE A 78 -10.06 -14.73 -11.40
C ILE A 78 -10.98 -13.63 -10.86
N TYR A 79 -10.42 -12.49 -10.46
CA TYR A 79 -11.14 -11.44 -9.72
C TYR A 79 -11.84 -10.40 -10.60
N GLY A 80 -11.89 -10.60 -11.92
CA GLY A 80 -12.71 -9.81 -12.83
C GLY A 80 -12.13 -9.70 -14.23
N PRO A 81 -12.79 -8.96 -15.13
CA PRO A 81 -12.27 -8.73 -16.46
C PRO A 81 -11.03 -7.83 -16.41
N LEU A 82 -10.19 -7.94 -17.44
CA LEU A 82 -9.13 -6.98 -17.67
C LEU A 82 -9.67 -5.55 -17.82
N PRO A 83 -8.88 -4.52 -17.46
CA PRO A 83 -7.54 -4.62 -16.88
C PRO A 83 -7.56 -5.10 -15.42
N LEU A 84 -6.54 -5.85 -15.06
CA LEU A 84 -6.28 -6.23 -13.66
C LEU A 84 -5.25 -5.27 -13.07
N CYS A 85 -5.41 -4.95 -11.79
CA CYS A 85 -4.56 -4.05 -11.05
C CYS A 85 -3.93 -4.78 -9.86
N VAL A 86 -2.73 -4.37 -9.49
CA VAL A 86 -2.03 -4.94 -8.34
C VAL A 86 -2.65 -4.39 -7.06
N LEU A 87 -3.26 -5.25 -6.27
CA LEU A 87 -3.81 -4.93 -4.97
C LEU A 87 -2.95 -5.52 -3.86
N SER A 88 -2.54 -4.70 -2.90
CA SER A 88 -1.78 -5.16 -1.74
C SER A 88 -2.69 -5.44 -0.55
N ASN A 89 -2.29 -6.41 0.27
CA ASN A 89 -2.93 -6.74 1.55
C ASN A 89 -4.42 -7.12 1.43
N TYR A 90 -4.84 -7.73 0.30
CA TYR A 90 -6.24 -8.04 0.03
C TYR A 90 -6.90 -8.94 1.09
N PHE A 91 -6.20 -9.98 1.58
CA PHE A 91 -6.76 -10.79 2.68
C PHE A 91 -6.28 -10.34 4.05
N CYS A 92 -5.01 -9.94 4.18
CA CYS A 92 -4.42 -9.31 5.36
C CYS A 92 -2.88 -9.19 5.23
N CYS A 93 -2.33 -8.17 5.91
CA CYS A 93 -0.92 -7.92 6.30
C CYS A 93 0.20 -8.05 5.26
N GLY A 94 1.35 -7.40 5.56
CA GLY A 94 2.73 -7.43 4.99
C GLY A 94 2.97 -7.58 3.50
N GLY A 95 2.10 -7.01 2.69
CA GLY A 95 2.43 -6.52 1.35
C GLY A 95 2.52 -7.58 0.26
N TYR A 96 1.86 -8.74 0.41
CA TYR A 96 1.66 -9.67 -0.69
C TYR A 96 0.64 -9.07 -1.65
N TRP A 97 0.86 -9.35 -2.92
CA TRP A 97 0.12 -8.79 -4.04
C TRP A 97 -0.90 -9.80 -4.56
N TYR A 98 -2.04 -9.27 -4.99
CA TYR A 98 -3.15 -9.98 -5.60
C TYR A 98 -3.50 -9.21 -6.86
N ASP A 99 -3.86 -9.90 -7.94
CA ASP A 99 -4.51 -9.22 -9.03
C ASP A 99 -5.99 -9.05 -8.71
N ASN A 100 -6.54 -7.89 -9.01
CA ASN A 100 -7.97 -7.67 -8.84
C ASN A 100 -8.48 -6.72 -9.93
N SER A 101 -9.79 -6.77 -10.21
CA SER A 101 -10.41 -5.83 -11.13
C SER A 101 -10.10 -4.40 -10.72
N CYS A 102 -9.52 -3.60 -11.61
CA CYS A 102 -9.20 -2.20 -11.33
C CYS A 102 -10.43 -1.36 -10.92
N ALA A 103 -11.64 -1.87 -11.13
CA ALA A 103 -12.89 -1.21 -10.78
C ALA A 103 -13.38 -1.50 -9.35
N VAL A 104 -12.77 -2.43 -8.61
CA VAL A 104 -13.25 -2.80 -7.28
C VAL A 104 -12.92 -1.73 -6.23
N VAL A 105 -13.81 -1.56 -5.24
CA VAL A 105 -13.58 -0.73 -4.05
C VAL A 105 -13.16 -1.64 -2.89
N VAL A 106 -12.15 -1.23 -2.12
CA VAL A 106 -11.36 -2.13 -1.28
C VAL A 106 -11.27 -1.63 0.19
N TYR A 107 -11.38 -2.50 1.21
CA TYR A 107 -11.45 -2.20 2.68
C TYR A 107 -10.62 -3.20 3.55
N GLY A 108 -9.63 -2.77 4.36
CA GLY A 108 -8.52 -3.67 4.76
C GLY A 108 -8.32 -4.17 6.22
N THR A 109 -7.27 -4.99 6.41
CA THR A 109 -6.84 -5.67 7.67
C THR A 109 -5.30 -5.88 7.77
N CYS A 110 -4.56 -5.04 8.51
CA CYS A 110 -3.12 -5.24 8.82
C CYS A 110 -2.83 -5.18 10.34
N SER A 111 -1.77 -5.84 10.86
CA SER A 111 -1.40 -5.85 12.30
C SER A 111 -0.77 -4.53 12.76
N TYR A 112 0.25 -4.03 12.03
CA TYR A 112 0.66 -2.63 12.08
C TYR A 112 1.13 -2.14 10.71
N ILE A 113 0.89 -0.86 10.48
CA ILE A 113 1.29 -0.12 9.28
C ILE A 113 2.12 1.07 9.75
N CYS A 114 3.18 1.41 9.05
CA CYS A 114 3.95 2.63 9.23
C CYS A 114 3.56 3.64 8.15
N LYS A 115 3.31 4.89 8.53
CA LYS A 115 3.00 5.99 7.61
C LYS A 115 4.08 7.05 7.69
N LYS A 116 4.78 7.26 6.59
CA LYS A 116 5.79 8.31 6.47
C LYS A 116 5.16 9.58 5.94
N ALA A 117 5.17 10.64 6.75
CA ALA A 117 4.72 11.96 6.32
C ALA A 117 5.63 12.47 5.19
N PRO A 118 5.07 13.00 4.10
CA PRO A 118 5.88 13.54 3.02
C PRO A 118 6.64 14.80 3.47
N PRO A 119 7.79 15.14 2.84
CA PRO A 119 8.65 16.24 3.26
C PRO A 119 7.94 17.59 3.45
N GLN A 120 6.95 17.89 2.60
CA GLN A 120 6.12 19.09 2.66
C GLN A 120 5.26 19.20 3.94
N LEU A 121 4.87 18.07 4.55
CA LEU A 121 4.15 18.05 5.82
C LEU A 121 5.10 18.00 7.03
N ARG A 122 6.33 17.51 6.86
CA ARG A 122 7.36 17.50 7.92
C ARG A 122 7.78 18.90 8.33
N ARG A 123 7.91 19.83 7.38
CA ARG A 123 8.24 21.24 7.66
C ARG A 123 7.15 21.97 8.46
N ARG A 124 5.90 21.51 8.40
CA ARG A 124 4.78 22.09 9.17
C ARG A 124 4.66 21.53 10.59
N LEU A 125 5.27 20.38 10.86
CA LEU A 125 5.23 19.71 12.16
C LEU A 125 6.41 20.06 13.08
N ILE A 126 7.34 20.93 12.63
CA ILE A 126 8.30 21.58 13.53
C ILE A 126 7.49 22.56 14.38
N PHE A 127 7.07 22.09 15.55
CA PHE A 127 6.47 22.82 16.66
C PHE A 127 6.15 24.30 16.37
N LYS A 128 4.88 24.62 16.09
CA LYS A 128 4.31 25.84 16.67
C LYS A 128 4.26 25.63 18.19
N LYS A 129 5.40 25.74 18.87
CA LYS A 129 5.44 26.07 20.29
C LYS A 129 4.91 27.50 20.38
N GLY A 130 3.66 27.63 20.81
CA GLY A 130 3.20 28.86 21.45
C GLY A 130 3.91 29.02 22.80
#